data_AF-A0A661EMX1-F1
#
_entry.id   AF-A0A661EMX1-F1
#
_cell.length_a   1.000
_cell.length_b   1.000
_cell.length_c   1.000
_cell.angle_alpha   90.00
_cell.angle_beta   90.00
_cell.angle_gamma   90.00
#
_symmetry.space_group_name_H-M   'P 1'
#
loop_
_entity.id
_entity.type
_entity.pdbx_description
1 polymer ?
#
loop_
_entity_poly.entity_id
_entity_poly.type
_entity_poly.pdbx_seq_one_letter_code
_entity_poly.pdbx_strand_id
1 'polypeptide(L)'
;DLEKATIKGPAALTNHDQSLNPLFAPGPAFPPGFTGVDLAGAALLPPGVSANSAGLCQAGASASPPLPGAQSWCDTTPFTGLNSSTFGAGAQSKFGKDYDENNFHDVVRELYVTFDVGDRTHFKLGKQQIVWGETDFFRAMDVIHGYDLTWRSFLELENEELRKPLIMANVEIDIPELDGTLQLVYRPGWDEGADVGTTAAIFGGRWSPQPWSGNNVPASIIGPNNYHHSKGDEDDANYGLRWSGVWNQIGYSLAYWHGLDNDGITVRNPIAGGSTNYGKWEQNSAAFAGYVPGSSQNLTNLISPEVDIFGASMNAYIETMDLVGRAEVAFTPDKPYNTGTDTYVDLLGFGVGCADGAAGSCGGGLLPPFMVLRNDPQNMAATAYDPYTSTNAGITMAVPGLGKVVEKDTLRIMLGFDKNLNTMGLLGTQRPSFWTMQVFDTWITNYDEDDDILELFGYGAKKREHTAILTNAITLNYDYDTINPGLAFGVDLGSADVFIIPSVDLVFGDHWRVRLEADIFLPKKSKHENLGFQEGSTRLLGTFDDNDQLVARITYQF
;
A
#
# COMPACT_ATOMS: atom_id res chain seq x y z
N ASP A 1 36.83 12.08 23.10
CA ASP A 1 36.61 13.45 23.62
C ASP A 1 35.10 13.66 23.83
N LEU A 2 34.47 12.82 24.68
CA LEU A 2 33.02 12.82 24.97
C LEU A 2 32.63 13.91 26.00
N GLU A 3 33.61 14.63 26.57
CA GLU A 3 33.43 15.62 27.64
C GLU A 3 32.84 16.96 27.15
N LYS A 4 32.65 17.15 25.83
CA LYS A 4 32.11 18.39 25.24
C LYS A 4 30.71 18.23 24.64
N ALA A 5 30.06 17.08 24.81
CA ALA A 5 28.73 16.85 24.26
C ALA A 5 27.66 17.68 25.02
N THR A 6 26.97 18.58 24.31
CA THR A 6 25.83 19.31 24.86
C THR A 6 24.56 18.53 24.54
N ILE A 7 23.95 17.90 25.55
CA ILE A 7 22.68 17.17 25.40
C ILE A 7 21.54 18.19 25.41
N LYS A 8 20.88 18.37 24.26
CA LYS A 8 19.58 19.05 24.18
C LYS A 8 18.54 17.94 24.42
N GLY A 9 17.82 18.04 25.56
CA GLY A 9 17.08 16.94 26.20
C GLY A 9 16.08 16.17 25.32
N PRO A 10 15.52 15.05 25.84
CA PRO A 10 14.63 14.19 25.07
C PRO A 10 13.34 14.91 24.66
N ALA A 11 12.94 14.75 23.40
CA ALA A 11 11.63 15.11 22.90
C ALA A 11 10.79 13.84 22.74
N ALA A 12 9.54 13.88 23.21
CA ALA A 12 8.59 12.77 23.09
C ALA A 12 7.26 13.30 22.55
N LEU A 13 6.77 12.68 21.47
CA LEU A 13 5.45 12.94 20.89
C LEU A 13 4.66 11.62 20.87
N THR A 14 3.42 11.64 21.35
CA THR A 14 2.53 10.46 21.41
C THR A 14 1.55 10.47 20.25
N ASN A 15 1.12 9.29 19.78
CA ASN A 15 0.06 9.20 18.77
C ASN A 15 -1.29 9.72 19.32
N HIS A 16 -2.02 10.48 18.50
CA HIS A 16 -3.35 10.99 18.80
C HIS A 16 -4.43 10.02 18.29
N ASP A 17 -4.59 8.87 18.94
CA ASP A 17 -5.87 8.13 18.92
C ASP A 17 -6.02 7.24 20.17
N GLN A 18 -6.30 7.85 21.33
CA GLN A 18 -6.82 7.08 22.44
C GLN A 18 -8.31 6.83 22.21
N SER A 19 -8.63 5.72 21.53
CA SER A 19 -9.94 5.10 21.67
C SER A 19 -10.10 4.67 23.14
N LEU A 20 -10.60 5.59 23.96
CA LEU A 20 -10.98 5.34 25.35
C LEU A 20 -12.08 4.28 25.36
N ASN A 21 -11.70 3.02 25.51
CA ASN A 21 -12.62 1.92 25.70
C ASN A 21 -13.31 2.14 27.06
N PRO A 22 -14.62 2.44 27.12
CA PRO A 22 -15.28 2.67 28.40
C PRO A 22 -15.36 1.34 29.14
N LEU A 23 -14.47 1.19 30.13
CA LEU A 23 -14.67 0.29 31.26
C LEU A 23 -16.10 0.50 31.80
N PHE A 24 -16.83 -0.62 31.92
CA PHE A 24 -18.19 -0.80 32.44
C PHE A 24 -19.37 -0.77 31.44
N ALA A 25 -19.66 -1.94 30.86
CA ALA A 25 -21.04 -2.41 30.67
C ALA A 25 -21.10 -3.95 30.77
N PRO A 26 -22.10 -4.55 31.46
CA PRO A 26 -22.17 -5.99 31.68
C PRO A 26 -22.71 -6.70 30.43
N GLY A 27 -21.95 -7.65 29.88
CA GLY A 27 -22.40 -8.52 28.80
C GLY A 27 -23.48 -9.52 29.26
N PRO A 28 -24.43 -9.92 28.39
CA PRO A 28 -25.38 -10.97 28.71
C PRO A 28 -24.69 -12.34 28.75
N ALA A 29 -25.06 -13.14 29.74
CA ALA A 29 -24.50 -14.45 30.02
C ALA A 29 -24.82 -15.49 28.91
N PHE A 30 -23.80 -16.24 28.48
CA PHE A 30 -23.98 -17.49 27.73
C PHE A 30 -24.28 -18.66 28.69
N PRO A 31 -25.15 -19.62 28.32
CA PRO A 31 -25.40 -20.80 29.14
C PRO A 31 -24.20 -21.78 29.09
N PRO A 32 -23.88 -22.47 30.20
CA PRO A 32 -22.69 -23.30 30.30
C PRO A 32 -22.96 -24.72 29.78
N GLY A 33 -21.98 -25.28 29.08
CA GLY A 33 -21.87 -26.74 28.94
C GLY A 33 -21.38 -27.20 27.59
N PHE A 34 -20.08 -27.06 27.32
CA PHE A 34 -19.32 -28.03 26.51
C PHE A 34 -17.84 -27.90 26.90
N THR A 35 -17.45 -28.66 27.92
CA THR A 35 -16.04 -28.94 28.22
C THR A 35 -15.59 -30.07 27.29
N GLY A 36 -14.44 -29.89 26.63
CA GLY A 36 -13.83 -30.93 25.81
C GLY A 36 -13.48 -32.19 26.60
N VAL A 37 -13.31 -33.28 25.85
CA VAL A 37 -12.37 -34.40 26.06
C VAL A 37 -12.64 -35.42 24.93
N ASP A 38 -11.55 -35.79 24.24
CA ASP A 38 -11.25 -37.01 23.48
C ASP A 38 -12.36 -37.85 22.84
N LEU A 39 -12.13 -38.26 21.58
CA LEU A 39 -11.93 -39.69 21.31
C LEU A 39 -11.22 -39.96 19.97
N ALA A 40 -9.99 -40.44 20.06
CA ALA A 40 -9.45 -41.39 19.10
C ALA A 40 -10.31 -42.66 19.09
N GLY A 41 -10.70 -43.14 17.91
CA GLY A 41 -11.52 -44.35 17.81
C GLY A 41 -11.91 -44.69 16.37
N ALA A 42 -10.95 -45.16 15.59
CA ALA A 42 -11.27 -45.95 14.40
C ALA A 42 -11.80 -47.32 14.85
N ALA A 43 -13.02 -47.69 14.45
CA ALA A 43 -13.36 -48.98 13.81
C ALA A 43 -14.89 -49.24 13.74
N LEU A 44 -15.27 -49.91 12.64
CA LEU A 44 -16.51 -50.67 12.38
C LEU A 44 -17.75 -49.92 11.84
N LEU A 45 -17.81 -49.77 10.52
CA LEU A 45 -19.07 -49.79 9.77
C LEU A 45 -19.01 -50.85 8.64
N PRO A 46 -20.15 -51.47 8.26
CA PRO A 46 -20.21 -52.60 7.34
C PRO A 46 -19.87 -52.20 5.89
N PRO A 47 -19.49 -53.15 5.01
CA PRO A 47 -19.18 -52.83 3.63
C PRO A 47 -20.46 -52.45 2.88
N GLY A 48 -20.55 -51.19 2.41
CA GLY A 48 -21.60 -50.78 1.47
C GLY A 48 -22.32 -49.45 1.74
N VAL A 49 -21.85 -48.58 2.63
CA VAL A 49 -22.45 -47.24 2.82
C VAL A 49 -21.38 -46.16 2.72
N SER A 50 -21.39 -45.41 1.63
CA SER A 50 -20.57 -44.22 1.42
C SER A 50 -21.13 -43.05 2.23
N ALA A 51 -20.34 -42.51 3.17
CA ALA A 51 -20.66 -41.25 3.84
C ALA A 51 -20.25 -40.07 2.94
N ASN A 52 -21.08 -39.78 1.93
CA ASN A 52 -21.08 -38.48 1.26
C ASN A 52 -22.27 -37.68 1.78
N SER A 53 -22.00 -36.72 2.65
CA SER A 53 -22.93 -35.63 2.94
C SER A 53 -22.15 -34.33 3.08
N ALA A 54 -21.35 -34.01 2.06
CA ALA A 54 -21.20 -32.62 1.65
C ALA A 54 -22.36 -32.34 0.71
N GLY A 55 -23.32 -31.53 1.15
CA GLY A 55 -24.48 -31.14 0.35
C GLY A 55 -24.05 -30.30 -0.85
N LEU A 56 -23.74 -30.96 -1.96
CA LEU A 56 -23.74 -30.33 -3.28
C LEU A 56 -25.20 -29.97 -3.61
N CYS A 57 -25.51 -28.67 -3.62
CA CYS A 57 -26.75 -28.19 -4.22
C CYS A 57 -26.66 -28.41 -5.73
N GLN A 58 -27.23 -29.52 -6.19
CA GLN A 58 -27.34 -29.84 -7.61
C GLN A 58 -28.56 -29.09 -8.18
N ALA A 59 -28.32 -28.13 -9.07
CA ALA A 59 -29.39 -27.46 -9.79
C ALA A 59 -30.19 -28.52 -10.59
N GLY A 60 -31.46 -28.73 -10.24
CA GLY A 60 -32.42 -29.49 -11.07
C GLY A 60 -33.10 -30.72 -10.46
N ALA A 61 -33.00 -31.01 -9.15
CA ALA A 61 -33.74 -32.12 -8.55
C ALA A 61 -35.02 -31.66 -7.81
N SER A 62 -36.16 -32.23 -8.19
CA SER A 62 -37.49 -31.94 -7.65
C SER A 62 -37.66 -32.37 -6.18
N ALA A 63 -38.06 -31.39 -5.35
CA ALA A 63 -38.83 -31.44 -4.10
C ALA A 63 -38.82 -32.74 -3.25
N SER A 64 -38.15 -32.67 -2.10
CA SER A 64 -38.55 -33.39 -0.87
C SER A 64 -38.88 -32.34 0.21
N PRO A 65 -39.90 -32.53 1.06
CA PRO A 65 -40.31 -31.51 2.02
C PRO A 65 -39.26 -31.33 3.13
N PRO A 66 -39.06 -30.10 3.64
CA PRO A 66 -37.99 -29.82 4.60
C PRO A 66 -38.29 -30.43 5.98
N LEU A 67 -37.27 -31.01 6.60
CA LEU A 67 -37.29 -31.35 8.02
C LEU A 67 -37.29 -30.05 8.86
N PRO A 68 -38.03 -30.00 9.99
CA PRO A 68 -38.09 -28.79 10.82
C PRO A 68 -36.75 -28.58 11.54
N GLY A 69 -36.01 -27.54 11.16
CA GLY A 69 -34.79 -27.12 11.87
C GLY A 69 -33.64 -26.63 10.99
N ALA A 70 -33.68 -26.84 9.67
CA ALA A 70 -32.63 -26.35 8.76
C ALA A 70 -33.10 -25.07 8.04
N GLN A 71 -32.62 -23.90 8.47
CA GLN A 71 -32.70 -22.69 7.66
C GLN A 71 -31.75 -22.83 6.47
N SER A 72 -32.31 -23.05 5.28
CA SER A 72 -31.60 -23.12 4.02
C SER A 72 -31.47 -21.72 3.43
N TRP A 73 -30.26 -21.16 3.45
CA TRP A 73 -29.90 -20.02 2.60
C TRP A 73 -29.50 -20.57 1.24
N CYS A 74 -30.44 -20.62 0.31
CA CYS A 74 -30.16 -20.89 -1.09
C CYS A 74 -30.49 -19.63 -1.89
N ASP A 75 -29.48 -18.80 -2.15
CA ASP A 75 -29.57 -17.78 -3.20
C ASP A 75 -29.59 -18.51 -4.56
N THR A 76 -30.54 -18.13 -5.42
CA THR A 76 -30.88 -18.83 -6.67
C THR A 76 -30.35 -18.12 -7.90
N THR A 77 -29.35 -17.26 -7.76
CA THR A 77 -28.67 -16.61 -8.89
C THR A 77 -27.50 -17.49 -9.39
N PRO A 78 -27.39 -17.76 -10.71
CA PRO A 78 -26.61 -18.91 -11.21
C PRO A 78 -25.08 -18.77 -11.15
N PHE A 79 -24.52 -17.68 -10.61
CA PHE A 79 -23.06 -17.44 -10.57
C PHE A 79 -22.55 -16.68 -9.33
N THR A 80 -23.31 -16.62 -8.23
CA THR A 80 -22.84 -16.04 -6.95
C THR A 80 -22.60 -17.09 -5.86
N GLY A 81 -23.00 -18.35 -6.07
CA GLY A 81 -22.88 -19.43 -5.08
C GLY A 81 -21.47 -20.01 -4.85
N LEU A 82 -20.47 -19.57 -5.61
CA LEU A 82 -19.03 -19.78 -5.35
C LEU A 82 -18.36 -18.52 -4.77
N ASN A 83 -19.14 -17.53 -4.39
CA ASN A 83 -18.67 -16.24 -3.91
C ASN A 83 -18.99 -16.13 -2.42
N SER A 84 -18.05 -16.58 -1.58
CA SER A 84 -17.82 -16.20 -0.16
C SER A 84 -17.28 -17.33 0.72
N SER A 85 -17.37 -18.62 0.35
CA SER A 85 -16.99 -19.71 1.28
C SER A 85 -15.63 -20.36 1.00
N THR A 86 -15.11 -20.29 -0.23
CA THR A 86 -13.76 -20.80 -0.58
C THR A 86 -12.71 -19.69 -0.76
N PHE A 87 -13.14 -18.48 -1.10
CA PHE A 87 -12.29 -17.27 -1.19
C PHE A 87 -12.68 -16.17 -0.19
N GLY A 88 -13.77 -16.38 0.55
CA GLY A 88 -14.25 -15.47 1.61
C GLY A 88 -14.28 -16.15 2.99
N ALA A 89 -13.52 -17.24 3.18
CA ALA A 89 -13.02 -17.55 4.51
C ALA A 89 -11.95 -16.51 4.83
N GLY A 90 -12.37 -15.26 5.07
CA GLY A 90 -11.55 -14.32 5.80
C GLY A 90 -11.10 -15.05 7.05
N ALA A 91 -9.79 -15.07 7.29
CA ALA A 91 -9.33 -15.26 8.65
C ALA A 91 -10.20 -14.31 9.50
N GLN A 92 -10.72 -14.80 10.62
CA GLN A 92 -11.31 -13.89 11.61
C GLN A 92 -10.19 -12.98 12.10
N SER A 93 -9.85 -11.94 11.33
CA SER A 93 -9.12 -10.80 11.84
C SER A 93 -10.07 -10.23 12.87
N LYS A 94 -9.66 -10.28 14.14
CA LYS A 94 -10.29 -9.41 15.12
C LYS A 94 -10.01 -8.02 14.58
N PHE A 95 -11.02 -7.34 14.04
CA PHE A 95 -10.89 -5.98 13.50
C PHE A 95 -10.20 -5.02 14.47
N GLY A 96 -10.15 -5.33 15.77
CA GLY A 96 -9.41 -4.55 16.76
C GLY A 96 -7.95 -4.97 17.02
N LYS A 97 -7.41 -6.02 16.39
CA LYS A 97 -5.99 -6.42 16.54
C LYS A 97 -5.05 -5.67 15.61
N ASP A 98 -5.53 -5.33 14.42
CA ASP A 98 -4.78 -4.52 13.44
C ASP A 98 -4.69 -3.05 13.88
N TYR A 99 -5.47 -2.65 14.90
CA TYR A 99 -5.46 -1.34 15.57
C TYR A 99 -5.17 -1.47 17.09
N ASP A 100 -4.61 -2.60 17.55
CA ASP A 100 -4.31 -2.83 18.98
C ASP A 100 -2.98 -2.18 19.35
N GLU A 101 -3.02 -0.85 19.58
CA GLU A 101 -1.87 0.02 19.85
C GLU A 101 -1.31 -0.14 21.28
N ASN A 102 -0.87 -1.34 21.64
CA ASN A 102 -0.38 -1.63 23.00
C ASN A 102 1.15 -1.79 23.08
N ASN A 103 1.87 -1.72 21.96
CA ASN A 103 3.34 -1.74 21.98
C ASN A 103 3.93 -0.34 22.07
N PHE A 104 5.19 -0.25 22.53
CA PHE A 104 5.92 1.01 22.60
C PHE A 104 5.97 1.72 21.24
N HIS A 105 6.08 0.95 20.15
CA HIS A 105 6.12 1.44 18.77
C HIS A 105 4.83 2.14 18.36
N ASP A 106 3.68 1.70 18.87
CA ASP A 106 2.36 2.26 18.55
C ASP A 106 2.04 3.49 19.41
N VAL A 107 2.50 3.53 20.65
CA VAL A 107 2.19 4.63 21.59
C VAL A 107 3.09 5.85 21.35
N VAL A 108 4.37 5.61 21.04
CA VAL A 108 5.39 6.64 20.91
C VAL A 108 5.68 6.88 19.43
N ARG A 109 5.24 8.04 18.95
CA ARG A 109 5.46 8.47 17.56
C ARG A 109 6.93 8.81 17.34
N GLU A 110 7.48 9.68 18.19
CA GLU A 110 8.89 10.08 18.13
C GLU A 110 9.47 10.11 19.54
N LEU A 111 10.67 9.55 19.69
CA LEU A 111 11.50 9.63 20.88
C LEU A 111 12.96 9.58 20.48
N TYR A 112 13.64 10.69 20.66
CA TYR A 112 15.04 10.83 20.27
C TYR A 112 15.81 11.74 21.23
N VAL A 113 17.13 11.59 21.19
CA VAL A 113 18.08 12.49 21.84
C VAL A 113 18.88 13.23 20.77
N THR A 114 19.14 14.51 21.02
CA THR A 114 20.02 15.33 20.18
C THR A 114 21.23 15.80 20.96
N PHE A 115 22.40 15.73 20.36
CA PHE A 115 23.62 16.26 20.95
C PHE A 115 24.63 16.66 19.88
N ASP A 116 25.46 17.63 20.24
CA ASP A 116 26.48 18.19 19.35
C ASP A 116 27.86 17.66 19.77
N VAL A 117 28.70 17.26 18.80
CA VAL A 117 30.11 16.90 19.03
C VAL A 117 30.99 17.92 18.33
N GLY A 118 31.55 18.84 19.11
CA GLY A 118 32.18 20.04 18.56
C GLY A 118 31.14 20.99 17.95
N ASP A 119 31.60 21.87 17.07
CA ASP A 119 30.76 22.96 16.54
C ASP A 119 30.11 22.63 15.19
N ARG A 120 30.41 21.46 14.60
CA ARG A 120 30.03 21.12 13.22
C ARG A 120 29.27 19.82 13.08
N THR A 121 29.23 18.96 14.10
CA THR A 121 28.61 17.64 13.99
C THR A 121 27.44 17.53 14.95
N HIS A 122 26.26 17.34 14.38
CA HIS A 122 24.98 17.28 15.07
C HIS A 122 24.43 15.86 14.98
N PHE A 123 24.16 15.25 16.12
CA PHE A 123 23.60 13.90 16.20
C PHE A 123 22.14 13.97 16.64
N LYS A 124 21.28 13.20 15.97
CA LYS A 124 19.92 12.88 16.39
C LYS A 124 19.73 11.37 16.36
N LEU A 125 19.58 10.75 17.54
CA LEU A 125 19.49 9.31 17.71
C LEU A 125 18.14 8.92 18.34
N GLY A 126 17.43 7.96 17.75
CA GLY A 126 16.15 7.44 18.26
C GLY A 126 15.07 7.35 17.19
N LYS A 127 13.82 7.13 17.60
CA LYS A 127 12.64 7.08 16.72
C LYS A 127 12.29 8.50 16.27
N GLN A 128 12.42 8.78 14.98
CA GLN A 128 12.36 10.13 14.41
C GLN A 128 11.88 10.13 12.97
N GLN A 129 11.48 11.30 12.48
CA GLN A 129 11.29 11.54 11.04
C GLN A 129 12.46 12.30 10.41
N ILE A 130 12.75 11.99 9.15
CA ILE A 130 13.72 12.64 8.26
C ILE A 130 13.03 12.93 6.92
N VAL A 131 13.11 14.17 6.44
CA VAL A 131 12.45 14.62 5.21
C VAL A 131 13.51 15.06 4.20
N TRP A 132 13.45 14.48 3.00
CA TRP A 132 14.40 14.77 1.91
C TRP A 132 13.72 15.41 0.70
N GLY A 133 12.42 15.20 0.52
CA GLY A 133 11.61 15.85 -0.48
C GLY A 133 11.30 17.31 -0.17
N GLU A 134 11.00 18.04 -1.24
CA GLU A 134 10.51 19.41 -1.24
C GLU A 134 8.98 19.45 -1.36
N THR A 135 8.30 18.31 -1.58
CA THR A 135 6.86 18.24 -1.87
C THR A 135 6.09 17.21 -1.03
N ASP A 136 4.84 17.54 -0.72
CA ASP A 136 3.94 16.74 0.12
C ASP A 136 2.94 15.87 -0.68
N PHE A 137 2.60 16.25 -1.92
CA PHE A 137 1.52 15.59 -2.68
C PHE A 137 1.91 14.24 -3.27
N PHE A 138 3.04 14.16 -3.99
CA PHE A 138 3.62 12.93 -4.50
C PHE A 138 5.12 12.93 -4.20
N ARG A 139 5.63 11.78 -3.80
CA ARG A 139 6.92 11.65 -3.11
C ARG A 139 7.98 11.13 -4.10
N ALA A 140 8.86 12.01 -4.56
CA ALA A 140 10.02 11.61 -5.35
C ALA A 140 11.21 11.33 -4.44
N MET A 141 11.67 12.34 -3.69
CA MET A 141 12.83 12.24 -2.80
C MET A 141 12.50 11.82 -1.35
N ASP A 142 11.23 11.81 -1.00
CA ASP A 142 10.72 11.36 0.30
C ASP A 142 10.66 9.82 0.35
N VAL A 143 11.84 9.19 0.51
CA VAL A 143 12.04 7.74 0.32
C VAL A 143 12.43 6.97 1.58
N ILE A 144 12.85 7.66 2.65
CA ILE A 144 13.35 6.99 3.87
C ILE A 144 12.23 6.31 4.64
N HIS A 145 11.10 7.00 4.75
CA HIS A 145 9.99 6.58 5.58
C HIS A 145 8.86 6.04 4.75
N GLY A 146 8.28 4.94 5.22
CA GLY A 146 6.97 4.49 4.81
C GLY A 146 5.87 5.44 5.27
N TYR A 147 4.68 5.24 4.72
CA TYR A 147 3.51 6.04 5.07
C TYR A 147 2.33 5.14 5.45
N ASP A 148 1.52 5.62 6.38
CA ASP A 148 0.20 5.06 6.59
C ASP A 148 -0.81 5.72 5.66
N LEU A 149 -1.16 5.03 4.57
CA LEU A 149 -2.16 5.49 3.62
C LEU A 149 -3.57 5.01 3.98
N THR A 150 -3.78 4.33 5.13
CA THR A 150 -5.12 4.03 5.68
C THR A 150 -5.95 5.31 5.82
N TRP A 151 -5.29 6.39 6.25
CA TRP A 151 -5.92 7.64 6.62
C TRP A 151 -6.40 8.42 5.41
N ARG A 152 -5.60 8.40 4.34
CA ARG A 152 -5.88 8.99 3.03
C ARG A 152 -4.83 8.51 2.03
N SER A 153 -5.26 7.96 0.90
CA SER A 153 -4.35 7.36 -0.09
C SER A 153 -3.34 8.33 -0.74
N PHE A 154 -3.66 9.63 -0.84
CA PHE A 154 -2.77 10.69 -1.35
C PHE A 154 -3.33 12.08 -0.97
N LEU A 155 -2.56 13.16 -1.15
CA LEU A 155 -2.99 14.56 -0.90
C LEU A 155 -3.46 14.87 0.52
N GLU A 156 -2.82 14.30 1.53
CA GLU A 156 -2.96 14.84 2.88
C GLU A 156 -2.01 16.04 3.03
N LEU A 157 -2.56 17.18 3.50
CA LEU A 157 -1.77 18.40 3.66
C LEU A 157 -0.73 18.25 4.78
N GLU A 158 -1.10 17.51 5.83
CA GLU A 158 -0.26 17.21 7.00
C GLU A 158 0.49 15.88 6.75
N ASN A 159 1.34 15.84 5.72
CA ASN A 159 2.04 14.63 5.30
C ASN A 159 2.97 14.07 6.40
N GLU A 160 3.42 14.94 7.32
CA GLU A 160 4.09 14.59 8.56
C GLU A 160 3.30 13.70 9.50
N GLU A 161 1.97 13.65 9.41
CA GLU A 161 1.10 12.76 10.19
C GLU A 161 1.04 11.35 9.58
N LEU A 162 1.13 11.25 8.25
CA LEU A 162 1.11 9.96 7.55
C LEU A 162 2.44 9.23 7.62
N ARG A 163 3.55 9.96 7.73
CA ARG A 163 4.90 9.38 7.72
C ARG A 163 5.12 8.52 8.96
N LYS A 164 5.66 7.31 8.78
CA LYS A 164 5.99 6.40 9.88
C LYS A 164 7.40 6.66 10.39
N PRO A 165 7.58 7.18 11.62
CA PRO A 165 8.91 7.45 12.16
C PRO A 165 9.68 6.15 12.41
N LEU A 166 11.00 6.18 12.20
CA LEU A 166 11.88 5.01 12.33
C LEU A 166 12.98 5.28 13.36
N ILE A 167 13.45 4.21 14.00
CA ILE A 167 14.60 4.22 14.91
C ILE A 167 15.87 4.33 14.07
N MET A 168 16.51 5.50 14.13
CA MET A 168 17.66 5.80 13.29
C MET A 168 18.73 6.61 14.01
N ALA A 169 19.94 6.54 13.47
CA ALA A 169 20.98 7.54 13.67
C ALA A 169 20.97 8.52 12.49
N ASN A 170 20.79 9.80 12.78
CA ASN A 170 20.96 10.90 11.85
C ASN A 170 22.16 11.74 12.32
N VAL A 171 23.15 11.92 11.46
CA VAL A 171 24.35 12.71 11.71
C VAL A 171 24.47 13.78 10.64
N GLU A 172 24.41 15.03 11.04
CA GLU A 172 24.60 16.19 10.16
C GLU A 172 25.97 16.80 10.44
N ILE A 173 26.73 17.06 9.38
CA ILE A 173 28.07 17.62 9.41
C ILE A 173 28.07 18.89 8.59
N ASP A 174 28.20 20.03 9.25
CA ASP A 174 28.33 21.32 8.59
C ASP A 174 29.73 21.46 7.97
N ILE A 175 29.77 21.84 6.69
CA ILE A 175 30.98 22.13 5.94
C ILE A 175 30.88 23.58 5.42
N PRO A 176 31.11 24.59 6.29
CA PRO A 176 30.98 26.00 5.93
C PRO A 176 31.91 26.41 4.80
N GLU A 177 33.03 25.71 4.61
CA GLU A 177 33.98 25.97 3.52
C GLU A 177 33.38 25.75 2.13
N LEU A 178 32.26 25.01 2.03
CA LEU A 178 31.56 24.69 0.79
C LEU A 178 30.10 25.17 0.79
N ASP A 179 29.71 26.01 1.75
CA ASP A 179 28.33 26.47 1.95
C ASP A 179 27.31 25.31 1.92
N GLY A 180 27.64 24.21 2.62
CA GLY A 180 26.80 23.02 2.61
C GLY A 180 26.95 22.13 3.84
N THR A 181 26.08 21.13 3.90
CA THR A 181 25.94 20.18 5.00
C THR A 181 25.89 18.76 4.43
N LEU A 182 26.66 17.86 5.03
CA LEU A 182 26.62 16.42 4.76
C LEU A 182 25.79 15.74 5.85
N GLN A 183 24.68 15.12 5.47
CA GLN A 183 23.85 14.29 6.32
C GLN A 183 24.14 12.81 6.06
N LEU A 184 24.28 12.04 7.13
CA LEU A 184 24.44 10.58 7.12
C LEU A 184 23.30 9.97 7.93
N VAL A 185 22.61 9.00 7.35
CA VAL A 185 21.47 8.32 7.97
C VAL A 185 21.74 6.83 8.03
N TYR A 186 21.46 6.21 9.17
CA TYR A 186 21.58 4.76 9.37
C TYR A 186 20.41 4.24 10.21
N ARG A 187 19.71 3.25 9.69
CA ARG A 187 18.63 2.51 10.34
C ARG A 187 19.14 1.09 10.62
N PRO A 188 19.20 0.63 11.88
CA PRO A 188 19.82 -0.64 12.24
C PRO A 188 18.92 -1.89 12.07
N GLY A 189 17.65 -1.74 11.68
CA GLY A 189 16.70 -2.87 11.66
C GLY A 189 16.11 -3.19 13.04
N TRP A 190 15.72 -2.16 13.82
CA TRP A 190 15.11 -2.33 15.16
C TRP A 190 13.62 -2.00 15.19
N ASP A 191 13.05 -1.65 14.06
CA ASP A 191 11.64 -1.29 13.93
C ASP A 191 10.81 -2.55 13.67
N GLU A 192 9.52 -2.53 14.05
CA GLU A 192 8.60 -3.62 13.75
C GLU A 192 8.18 -3.55 12.26
N GLY A 193 7.78 -4.68 11.67
CA GLY A 193 7.33 -4.71 10.27
C GLY A 193 6.25 -3.71 9.89
N ALA A 194 5.33 -3.44 10.80
CA ALA A 194 4.28 -2.45 10.59
C ALA A 194 4.81 -1.00 10.53
N ASP A 195 5.97 -0.71 11.12
CA ASP A 195 6.62 0.61 11.09
C ASP A 195 7.32 0.88 9.74
N VAL A 196 7.73 -0.16 9.01
CA VAL A 196 8.48 -0.02 7.74
C VAL A 196 7.57 -0.11 6.51
N GLY A 197 7.98 0.57 5.44
CA GLY A 197 7.26 0.59 4.17
C GLY A 197 5.86 1.21 4.25
N THR A 198 5.24 1.33 3.08
CA THR A 198 3.92 1.98 2.96
C THR A 198 2.80 1.00 3.24
N THR A 199 1.94 1.35 4.19
CA THR A 199 0.67 0.67 4.45
C THR A 199 -0.37 1.22 3.48
N ALA A 200 -0.55 0.56 2.33
CA ALA A 200 -1.51 0.95 1.29
C ALA A 200 -2.95 0.66 1.71
N ALA A 201 -3.94 1.50 1.36
CA ALA A 201 -5.37 1.41 1.76
C ALA A 201 -6.18 0.16 1.30
N ILE A 202 -5.53 -1.00 1.17
CA ILE A 202 -6.11 -2.31 0.79
C ILE A 202 -6.64 -3.11 1.99
N PHE A 203 -6.46 -2.61 3.22
CA PHE A 203 -7.15 -3.11 4.43
C PHE A 203 -8.50 -2.40 4.70
N GLY A 204 -8.76 -1.28 4.02
CA GLY A 204 -9.82 -0.32 4.34
C GLY A 204 -9.26 1.10 4.44
N GLY A 205 -10.08 2.11 4.72
CA GLY A 205 -9.61 3.49 4.88
C GLY A 205 -10.15 4.46 3.85
N ARG A 206 -9.78 5.74 4.01
CA ARG A 206 -10.26 6.83 3.17
C ARG A 206 -9.64 6.72 1.79
N TRP A 207 -10.47 6.78 0.75
CA TRP A 207 -10.06 6.54 -0.63
C TRP A 207 -9.38 5.18 -0.78
N SER A 208 -9.97 4.12 -0.25
CA SER A 208 -9.51 2.76 -0.53
C SER A 208 -9.90 2.37 -1.96
N PRO A 209 -8.99 1.71 -2.73
CA PRO A 209 -9.25 1.38 -4.12
C PRO A 209 -10.32 0.28 -4.27
N GLN A 210 -11.22 0.41 -5.24
CA GLN A 210 -12.23 -0.61 -5.60
C GLN A 210 -11.68 -1.56 -6.66
N PRO A 211 -11.82 -2.89 -6.49
CA PRO A 211 -12.78 -3.56 -5.59
C PRO A 211 -12.22 -3.95 -4.22
N TRP A 212 -11.02 -3.48 -3.86
CA TRP A 212 -10.31 -3.94 -2.66
C TRP A 212 -10.81 -3.32 -1.35
N SER A 213 -11.63 -2.26 -1.42
CA SER A 213 -12.15 -1.57 -0.24
C SER A 213 -12.85 -2.53 0.73
N GLY A 214 -12.51 -2.43 2.02
CA GLY A 214 -13.15 -3.19 3.10
C GLY A 214 -12.87 -4.70 3.13
N ASN A 215 -11.99 -5.22 2.25
CA ASN A 215 -11.75 -6.67 2.10
C ASN A 215 -10.56 -7.22 2.90
N ASN A 216 -9.92 -6.40 3.74
CA ASN A 216 -8.73 -6.74 4.53
C ASN A 216 -7.72 -7.64 3.78
N VAL A 217 -7.27 -7.20 2.60
CA VAL A 217 -6.41 -8.01 1.70
C VAL A 217 -5.17 -8.58 2.43
N PRO A 218 -4.49 -7.83 3.31
CA PRO A 218 -3.34 -8.35 4.07
C PRO A 218 -3.67 -9.46 5.08
N ALA A 219 -4.92 -9.57 5.53
CA ALA A 219 -5.37 -10.68 6.38
C ALA A 219 -5.96 -11.86 5.57
N SER A 220 -6.02 -11.74 4.25
CA SER A 220 -6.54 -12.76 3.35
C SER A 220 -5.44 -13.69 2.85
N ILE A 221 -5.83 -14.79 2.21
CA ILE A 221 -4.90 -15.66 1.48
C ILE A 221 -4.29 -14.96 0.26
N ILE A 222 -4.83 -13.81 -0.19
CA ILE A 222 -4.44 -13.17 -1.44
C ILE A 222 -3.09 -12.50 -1.30
N GLY A 223 -2.85 -11.72 -0.25
CA GLY A 223 -1.62 -10.93 -0.15
C GLY A 223 -1.31 -10.47 1.27
N PRO A 224 -0.99 -11.38 2.21
CA PRO A 224 -0.44 -10.98 3.49
C PRO A 224 0.93 -10.32 3.34
N ASN A 225 1.20 -9.35 4.19
CA ASN A 225 2.51 -8.73 4.28
C ASN A 225 3.54 -9.76 4.77
N ASN A 226 4.67 -9.83 4.08
CA ASN A 226 5.82 -10.61 4.50
C ASN A 226 7.01 -9.67 4.71
N TYR A 227 7.21 -9.28 5.96
CA TYR A 227 8.26 -8.36 6.35
C TYR A 227 9.65 -9.02 6.52
N HIS A 228 9.74 -10.35 6.45
CA HIS A 228 11.01 -11.09 6.54
C HIS A 228 11.33 -11.81 5.23
N HIS A 229 11.13 -11.11 4.11
CA HIS A 229 11.37 -11.69 2.80
C HIS A 229 12.83 -11.50 2.41
N SER A 230 13.45 -12.50 1.77
CA SER A 230 14.85 -12.45 1.31
C SER A 230 15.24 -11.33 0.32
N LYS A 231 14.29 -10.47 -0.07
CA LYS A 231 14.47 -9.31 -0.95
C LYS A 231 14.06 -7.99 -0.27
N GLY A 232 13.77 -8.04 1.02
CA GLY A 232 13.29 -6.93 1.82
C GLY A 232 12.89 -7.46 3.19
N ASP A 233 13.83 -7.36 4.13
CA ASP A 233 13.62 -7.73 5.53
C ASP A 233 13.54 -6.48 6.40
N GLU A 234 12.60 -6.44 7.35
CA GLU A 234 12.51 -5.37 8.34
C GLU A 234 13.75 -5.31 9.22
N ASP A 235 14.46 -6.42 9.43
CA ASP A 235 15.66 -6.47 10.27
C ASP A 235 16.94 -6.03 9.51
N ASP A 236 16.85 -5.81 8.20
CA ASP A 236 17.99 -5.37 7.40
C ASP A 236 18.30 -3.88 7.63
N ALA A 237 19.59 -3.53 7.52
CA ALA A 237 20.07 -2.19 7.79
C ALA A 237 19.93 -1.28 6.57
N ASN A 238 19.19 -0.18 6.71
CA ASN A 238 19.07 0.85 5.68
C ASN A 238 20.07 1.98 5.96
N TYR A 239 20.57 2.62 4.91
CA TYR A 239 21.51 3.72 5.06
C TYR A 239 21.43 4.71 3.91
N GLY A 240 21.79 5.94 4.19
CA GLY A 240 21.82 6.98 3.18
C GLY A 240 22.75 8.12 3.52
N LEU A 241 23.05 8.90 2.49
CA LEU A 241 23.80 10.14 2.61
C LEU A 241 23.11 11.22 1.79
N ARG A 242 23.14 12.45 2.27
CA ARG A 242 22.64 13.62 1.54
C ARG A 242 23.62 14.76 1.69
N TRP A 243 23.98 15.38 0.57
CA TRP A 243 24.64 16.66 0.52
C TRP A 243 23.60 17.73 0.20
N SER A 244 23.57 18.82 0.97
CA SER A 244 22.76 20.00 0.67
C SER A 244 23.62 21.25 0.68
N GLY A 245 23.36 22.18 -0.23
CA GLY A 245 24.06 23.46 -0.28
C GLY A 245 23.29 24.53 -1.01
N VAL A 246 23.89 25.72 -1.08
CA VAL A 246 23.31 26.87 -1.80
C VAL A 246 24.30 27.37 -2.84
N TRP A 247 23.84 27.55 -4.08
CA TRP A 247 24.64 28.12 -5.15
C TRP A 247 23.86 29.22 -5.87
N ASN A 248 24.35 30.45 -5.90
CA ASN A 248 23.69 31.59 -6.54
C ASN A 248 22.19 31.74 -6.17
N GLN A 249 21.85 31.63 -4.87
CA GLN A 249 20.48 31.66 -4.34
C GLN A 249 19.59 30.46 -4.72
N ILE A 250 20.15 29.44 -5.36
CA ILE A 250 19.48 28.17 -5.63
C ILE A 250 19.86 27.20 -4.52
N GLY A 251 18.88 26.73 -3.76
CA GLY A 251 19.07 25.59 -2.86
C GLY A 251 19.12 24.32 -3.69
N TYR A 252 20.08 23.44 -3.40
CA TYR A 252 20.18 22.15 -4.06
C TYR A 252 20.52 21.04 -3.07
N SER A 253 20.12 19.81 -3.39
CA SER A 253 20.60 18.64 -2.67
C SER A 253 20.86 17.45 -3.59
N LEU A 254 21.80 16.60 -3.19
CA LEU A 254 22.12 15.32 -3.82
C LEU A 254 22.04 14.25 -2.74
N ALA A 255 21.33 13.16 -2.98
CA ALA A 255 21.12 12.12 -1.99
C ALA A 255 21.34 10.72 -2.57
N TYR A 256 21.67 9.78 -1.70
CA TYR A 256 21.69 8.36 -1.98
C TYR A 256 21.04 7.63 -0.79
N TRP A 257 20.16 6.68 -1.09
CA TRP A 257 19.48 5.83 -0.13
C TRP A 257 19.57 4.37 -0.57
N HIS A 258 19.90 3.49 0.38
CA HIS A 258 19.80 2.06 0.25
C HIS A 258 18.84 1.55 1.33
N GLY A 259 17.76 0.90 0.92
CA GLY A 259 16.78 0.38 1.87
C GLY A 259 15.47 -0.03 1.23
N LEU A 260 14.49 -0.35 2.08
CA LEU A 260 13.14 -0.78 1.69
C LEU A 260 12.43 0.31 0.87
N ASP A 261 11.88 -0.09 -0.28
CA ASP A 261 11.07 0.75 -1.15
C ASP A 261 9.70 1.04 -0.51
N ASN A 262 9.19 2.23 -0.78
CA ASN A 262 7.85 2.64 -0.40
C ASN A 262 6.78 2.08 -1.33
N ASP A 263 7.15 1.68 -2.55
CA ASP A 263 6.26 0.94 -3.45
C ASP A 263 6.40 -0.56 -3.19
N GLY A 264 5.45 -1.14 -2.47
CA GLY A 264 5.40 -2.59 -2.29
C GLY A 264 5.10 -3.33 -3.61
N ILE A 265 5.59 -4.57 -3.72
CA ILE A 265 5.27 -5.47 -4.83
C ILE A 265 4.60 -6.74 -4.33
N THR A 266 3.92 -7.43 -5.24
CA THR A 266 3.30 -8.72 -4.95
C THR A 266 4.18 -9.88 -5.44
N VAL A 267 4.56 -10.79 -4.56
CA VAL A 267 5.33 -12.00 -4.91
C VAL A 267 4.41 -13.22 -4.89
N ARG A 268 4.32 -13.92 -6.01
CA ARG A 268 3.47 -15.10 -6.17
C ARG A 268 4.04 -16.31 -5.41
N ASN A 269 3.15 -17.09 -4.78
CA ASN A 269 3.51 -18.39 -4.22
C ASN A 269 3.88 -19.38 -5.34
N PRO A 270 5.04 -20.05 -5.26
CA PRO A 270 5.47 -21.01 -6.29
C PRO A 270 4.49 -22.19 -6.46
N ILE A 271 3.82 -22.59 -5.39
CA ILE A 271 2.84 -23.69 -5.40
C ILE A 271 1.58 -23.30 -6.19
N ALA A 272 1.27 -22.01 -6.32
CA ALA A 272 0.14 -21.53 -7.11
C ALA A 272 0.44 -21.43 -8.63
N GLY A 273 1.57 -22.00 -9.09
CA GLY A 273 1.89 -22.23 -10.50
C GLY A 273 3.20 -21.58 -11.01
N GLY A 274 4.34 -21.86 -10.37
CA GLY A 274 5.64 -21.46 -10.90
C GLY A 274 6.80 -21.61 -9.91
N SER A 275 7.99 -21.16 -10.29
CA SER A 275 9.02 -20.80 -9.30
C SER A 275 8.68 -19.43 -8.73
N THR A 276 9.05 -19.11 -7.47
CA THR A 276 9.22 -17.69 -7.13
C THR A 276 10.27 -17.16 -8.07
N ASN A 277 9.95 -16.06 -8.71
CA ASN A 277 10.88 -15.45 -9.64
C ASN A 277 11.58 -14.24 -9.03
N TYR A 278 11.21 -13.86 -7.79
CA TYR A 278 11.77 -12.73 -7.06
C TYR A 278 12.04 -13.12 -5.61
N GLY A 279 13.31 -13.37 -5.29
CA GLY A 279 13.72 -13.89 -3.98
C GLY A 279 13.27 -15.33 -3.70
N LYS A 280 13.54 -15.77 -2.48
CA LYS A 280 13.14 -17.07 -1.93
C LYS A 280 11.76 -16.97 -1.29
N TRP A 281 10.90 -17.94 -1.57
CA TRP A 281 9.67 -18.14 -0.79
C TRP A 281 10.01 -18.67 0.59
N GLU A 282 10.13 -17.78 1.56
CA GLU A 282 10.26 -18.11 2.97
C GLU A 282 9.04 -17.49 3.66
N GLN A 283 8.22 -18.32 4.27
CA GLN A 283 6.92 -17.88 4.75
C GLN A 283 6.84 -17.99 6.27
N ASN A 284 6.63 -16.84 6.91
CA ASN A 284 6.50 -16.70 8.36
C ASN A 284 5.13 -16.08 8.75
N SER A 285 4.07 -16.25 7.96
CA SER A 285 2.75 -15.63 8.23
C SER A 285 1.68 -16.64 8.66
N ALA A 286 1.08 -16.38 9.81
CA ALA A 286 0.17 -17.26 10.55
C ALA A 286 -1.31 -17.24 10.07
N ALA A 287 -1.57 -17.04 8.77
CA ALA A 287 -2.94 -16.80 8.27
C ALA A 287 -3.83 -18.06 8.15
N PHE A 288 -3.33 -19.27 8.43
CA PHE A 288 -4.18 -20.47 8.51
C PHE A 288 -3.64 -21.45 9.55
N ALA A 289 -4.26 -21.49 10.73
CA ALA A 289 -3.91 -22.40 11.81
C ALA A 289 -4.36 -23.84 11.46
N GLY A 290 -3.48 -24.59 10.78
CA GLY A 290 -3.75 -25.95 10.32
C GLY A 290 -2.49 -26.69 9.86
N TYR A 291 -1.48 -26.77 10.74
CA TYR A 291 -0.35 -27.71 10.79
C TYR A 291 0.12 -28.39 9.49
N VAL A 292 0.92 -27.67 8.69
CA VAL A 292 2.07 -28.24 7.96
C VAL A 292 3.25 -27.27 8.12
N PRO A 293 4.35 -27.66 8.81
CA PRO A 293 5.54 -26.82 8.90
C PRO A 293 6.11 -26.55 7.50
N GLY A 294 6.19 -25.29 7.08
CA GLY A 294 6.79 -24.87 5.81
C GLY A 294 5.84 -24.72 4.61
N SER A 295 4.51 -24.73 4.82
CA SER A 295 3.56 -24.43 3.74
C SER A 295 2.38 -23.60 4.24
N SER A 296 2.34 -22.29 3.98
CA SER A 296 1.04 -21.66 3.77
C SER A 296 0.57 -21.85 2.35
N GLN A 297 -0.74 -21.85 2.27
CA GLN A 297 -1.51 -21.80 1.05
C GLN A 297 -1.86 -20.35 0.69
N ASN A 298 -1.03 -19.36 1.02
CA ASN A 298 -1.26 -17.99 0.53
C ASN A 298 -1.00 -17.97 -0.98
N LEU A 299 -1.81 -17.24 -1.74
CA LEU A 299 -1.63 -17.06 -3.18
C LEU A 299 -0.42 -16.18 -3.50
N THR A 300 -0.21 -15.13 -2.72
CA THR A 300 0.92 -14.20 -2.85
C THR A 300 1.40 -13.74 -1.47
N ASN A 301 2.52 -13.01 -1.44
CA ASN A 301 2.95 -12.17 -0.33
C ASN A 301 3.15 -10.75 -0.83
N LEU A 302 2.76 -9.75 -0.04
CA LEU A 302 3.13 -8.36 -0.27
C LEU A 302 4.46 -8.09 0.43
N ILE A 303 5.42 -7.49 -0.29
CA ILE A 303 6.75 -7.19 0.26
C ILE A 303 7.16 -5.77 -0.12
N SER A 304 8.02 -5.17 0.70
CA SER A 304 8.72 -3.92 0.39
C SER A 304 10.16 -4.28 -0.02
N PRO A 305 10.50 -4.27 -1.31
CA PRO A 305 11.81 -4.72 -1.76
C PRO A 305 12.91 -3.71 -1.39
N GLU A 306 14.12 -4.18 -1.13
CA GLU A 306 15.29 -3.33 -0.94
C GLU A 306 15.78 -2.77 -2.28
N VAL A 307 16.00 -1.46 -2.35
CA VAL A 307 16.38 -0.72 -3.55
C VAL A 307 17.45 0.32 -3.25
N ASP A 308 18.18 0.70 -4.29
CA ASP A 308 19.08 1.86 -4.29
C ASP A 308 18.37 3.06 -4.95
N ILE A 309 18.46 4.25 -4.37
CA ILE A 309 17.84 5.46 -4.91
C ILE A 309 18.87 6.60 -4.92
N PHE A 310 19.09 7.17 -6.10
CA PHE A 310 19.92 8.35 -6.31
C PHE A 310 19.04 9.56 -6.55
N GLY A 311 19.22 10.57 -5.73
CA GLY A 311 18.31 11.70 -5.63
C GLY A 311 18.97 13.04 -5.92
N ALA A 312 18.23 13.97 -6.51
CA ALA A 312 18.59 15.36 -6.60
C ALA A 312 17.37 16.26 -6.43
N SER A 313 17.53 17.37 -5.70
CA SER A 313 16.50 18.42 -5.61
C SER A 313 17.10 19.79 -5.89
N MET A 314 16.26 20.71 -6.36
CA MET A 314 16.56 22.13 -6.42
C MET A 314 15.33 22.97 -6.10
N ASN A 315 15.54 24.11 -5.45
CA ASN A 315 14.55 25.15 -5.28
C ASN A 315 15.15 26.52 -5.59
N ALA A 316 14.37 27.39 -6.24
CA ALA A 316 14.84 28.70 -6.65
C ALA A 316 13.68 29.70 -6.77
N TYR A 317 13.92 30.95 -6.40
CA TYR A 317 13.00 32.04 -6.70
C TYR A 317 13.20 32.55 -8.14
N ILE A 318 12.10 32.67 -8.89
CA ILE A 318 12.08 33.09 -10.30
C ILE A 318 11.52 34.52 -10.37
N GLU A 319 12.41 35.52 -10.40
CA GLU A 319 12.06 36.94 -10.36
C GLU A 319 11.09 37.37 -11.48
N THR A 320 11.27 36.86 -12.70
CA THR A 320 10.46 37.24 -13.86
C THR A 320 8.99 36.84 -13.74
N MET A 321 8.69 35.83 -12.92
CA MET A 321 7.35 35.29 -12.73
C MET A 321 6.82 35.50 -11.31
N ASP A 322 7.65 36.01 -10.40
CA ASP A 322 7.35 36.16 -8.96
C ASP A 322 6.77 34.86 -8.38
N LEU A 323 7.55 33.79 -8.45
CA LEU A 323 7.19 32.46 -7.96
C LEU A 323 8.43 31.68 -7.51
N VAL A 324 8.25 30.66 -6.69
CA VAL A 324 9.29 29.70 -6.32
C VAL A 324 9.12 28.46 -7.20
N GLY A 325 10.18 28.11 -7.94
CA GLY A 325 10.27 26.87 -8.68
C GLY A 325 10.95 25.79 -7.84
N ARG A 326 10.43 24.57 -7.91
CA ARG A 326 10.99 23.36 -7.29
C ARG A 326 11.18 22.30 -8.36
N ALA A 327 12.23 21.52 -8.24
CA ALA A 327 12.38 20.31 -9.03
C ALA A 327 13.03 19.20 -8.21
N GLU A 328 12.56 17.98 -8.40
CA GLU A 328 13.15 16.78 -7.82
C GLU A 328 13.31 15.70 -8.89
N VAL A 329 14.35 14.91 -8.74
CA VAL A 329 14.59 13.71 -9.52
C VAL A 329 15.05 12.61 -8.58
N ALA A 330 14.44 11.43 -8.66
CA ALA A 330 14.87 10.22 -7.97
C ALA A 330 15.02 9.08 -8.97
N PHE A 331 16.24 8.56 -9.10
CA PHE A 331 16.58 7.44 -9.97
C PHE A 331 16.75 6.17 -9.14
N THR A 332 15.98 5.15 -9.48
CA THR A 332 16.02 3.82 -8.85
C THR A 332 16.44 2.81 -9.93
N PRO A 333 17.73 2.42 -9.98
CA PRO A 333 18.14 1.32 -10.85
C PRO A 333 17.50 0.01 -10.43
N ASP A 334 17.25 -0.88 -11.40
CA ASP A 334 16.75 -2.24 -11.15
C ASP A 334 15.50 -2.33 -10.25
N LYS A 335 14.62 -1.32 -10.29
CA LYS A 335 13.38 -1.29 -9.51
C LYS A 335 12.47 -2.45 -9.91
N PRO A 336 11.99 -3.28 -8.97
CA PRO A 336 11.15 -4.42 -9.32
C PRO A 336 9.70 -4.02 -9.62
N TYR A 337 9.10 -4.68 -10.61
CA TYR A 337 7.72 -4.47 -11.03
C TYR A 337 6.97 -5.78 -11.23
N ASN A 338 5.69 -5.80 -10.86
CA ASN A 338 4.77 -6.87 -11.23
C ASN A 338 4.50 -6.88 -12.74
N THR A 339 4.34 -8.07 -13.33
CA THR A 339 3.98 -8.27 -14.73
C THR A 339 2.78 -9.20 -14.85
N GLY A 340 2.23 -9.34 -16.06
CA GLY A 340 1.14 -10.27 -16.34
C GLY A 340 -0.22 -9.58 -16.28
N THR A 341 -0.62 -8.93 -17.36
CA THR A 341 -1.95 -8.31 -17.48
C THR A 341 -3.08 -9.32 -17.65
N ASP A 342 -2.72 -10.56 -18.01
CA ASP A 342 -3.65 -11.66 -18.26
C ASP A 342 -3.23 -12.96 -17.55
N THR A 343 -3.11 -12.90 -16.22
CA THR A 343 -2.72 -14.06 -15.39
C THR A 343 -3.91 -14.67 -14.66
N TYR A 344 -3.86 -15.99 -14.44
CA TYR A 344 -4.95 -16.78 -13.87
C TYR A 344 -4.49 -17.74 -12.77
N VAL A 345 -5.42 -18.09 -11.88
CA VAL A 345 -5.26 -19.11 -10.84
C VAL A 345 -6.29 -20.21 -11.06
N ASP A 346 -5.85 -21.48 -11.06
CA ASP A 346 -6.73 -22.65 -11.05
C ASP A 346 -7.13 -23.00 -9.61
N LEU A 347 -8.42 -22.90 -9.30
CA LEU A 347 -8.96 -23.09 -7.96
C LEU A 347 -9.09 -24.55 -7.56
N LEU A 348 -9.09 -25.47 -8.52
CA LEU A 348 -9.13 -26.91 -8.24
C LEU A 348 -7.71 -27.47 -8.06
N GLY A 349 -6.70 -26.79 -8.60
CA GLY A 349 -5.28 -27.10 -8.38
C GLY A 349 -4.67 -26.40 -7.14
N PHE A 350 -5.27 -25.30 -6.69
CA PHE A 350 -4.84 -24.57 -5.49
C PHE A 350 -4.95 -25.43 -4.22
N GLY A 351 -3.85 -25.56 -3.47
CA GLY A 351 -3.79 -26.35 -2.24
C GLY A 351 -3.43 -27.84 -2.39
N VAL A 352 -3.25 -28.34 -3.62
CA VAL A 352 -2.87 -29.76 -3.89
C VAL A 352 -1.35 -29.96 -4.09
N GLY A 353 -0.55 -28.89 -3.95
CA GLY A 353 0.92 -28.99 -3.93
C GLY A 353 1.58 -29.24 -5.29
N CYS A 354 0.88 -28.98 -6.40
CA CYS A 354 1.42 -29.19 -7.74
C CYS A 354 2.41 -28.07 -8.10
N ALA A 355 3.68 -28.40 -8.34
CA ALA A 355 4.66 -27.48 -8.91
C ALA A 355 4.46 -27.35 -10.43
N ASP A 356 4.64 -26.14 -10.97
CA ASP A 356 4.54 -25.90 -12.41
C ASP A 356 5.67 -26.63 -13.18
N GLY A 357 5.37 -27.08 -14.40
CA GLY A 357 6.34 -27.69 -15.31
C GLY A 357 6.46 -29.22 -15.29
N ALA A 358 5.84 -29.95 -14.36
CA ALA A 358 5.84 -31.41 -14.34
C ALA A 358 4.54 -31.98 -14.95
N ALA A 359 4.61 -32.52 -16.17
CA ALA A 359 3.51 -33.33 -16.71
C ALA A 359 3.40 -34.64 -15.91
N GLY A 360 2.41 -34.74 -15.02
CA GLY A 360 2.18 -35.94 -14.21
C GLY A 360 1.03 -35.76 -13.22
N SER A 361 0.37 -36.87 -12.85
CA SER A 361 -0.69 -36.86 -11.85
C SER A 361 -0.16 -36.34 -10.50
N CYS A 362 -0.74 -35.27 -9.99
CA CYS A 362 -0.53 -34.90 -8.59
C CYS A 362 -1.03 -36.06 -7.72
N GLY A 363 -0.18 -36.51 -6.78
CA GLY A 363 -0.32 -37.80 -6.12
C GLY A 363 -1.59 -37.94 -5.26
N GLY A 364 -2.15 -39.16 -5.27
CA GLY A 364 -3.15 -39.63 -4.30
C GLY A 364 -4.57 -39.66 -4.85
N GLY A 365 -4.96 -40.81 -5.40
CA GLY A 365 -6.22 -41.00 -6.12
C GLY A 365 -7.48 -40.60 -5.36
N LEU A 366 -8.35 -39.88 -6.07
CA LEU A 366 -9.82 -39.85 -5.98
C LEU A 366 -10.41 -38.80 -6.95
N LEU A 367 -9.58 -37.91 -7.52
CA LEU A 367 -9.96 -36.99 -8.60
C LEU A 367 -9.23 -37.36 -9.91
N PRO A 368 -9.85 -37.20 -11.09
CA PRO A 368 -9.19 -37.42 -12.37
C PRO A 368 -7.97 -36.48 -12.50
N PRO A 369 -6.94 -36.86 -13.29
CA PRO A 369 -5.75 -36.03 -13.46
C PRO A 369 -6.16 -34.68 -14.07
N PHE A 370 -6.15 -33.63 -13.26
CA PHE A 370 -6.24 -32.25 -13.72
C PHE A 370 -4.83 -31.79 -14.11
N MET A 371 -4.70 -31.16 -15.27
CA MET A 371 -3.43 -30.57 -15.70
C MET A 371 -3.37 -29.14 -15.18
N VAL A 372 -2.31 -28.82 -14.41
CA VAL A 372 -2.00 -27.45 -14.01
C VAL A 372 -1.42 -26.72 -15.22
N LEU A 373 -2.01 -25.59 -15.61
CA LEU A 373 -1.66 -24.90 -16.86
C LEU A 373 -0.46 -23.95 -16.68
N ARG A 374 0.44 -24.03 -17.66
CA ARG A 374 1.72 -23.30 -17.76
C ARG A 374 1.53 -21.86 -18.21
N ASN A 375 2.33 -20.96 -17.65
CA ASN A 375 2.76 -19.74 -18.35
C ASN A 375 4.19 -19.97 -18.87
N ASP A 376 4.34 -20.47 -20.11
CA ASP A 376 5.64 -20.78 -20.73
C ASP A 376 6.06 -19.66 -21.70
N PRO A 377 7.06 -18.83 -21.37
CA PRO A 377 7.51 -17.73 -22.23
C PRO A 377 8.09 -18.18 -23.58
N GLN A 378 8.39 -19.47 -23.77
CA GLN A 378 9.02 -19.99 -24.99
C GLN A 378 8.03 -20.58 -26.01
N ASN A 379 6.72 -20.62 -25.71
CA ASN A 379 5.74 -21.25 -26.58
C ASN A 379 4.41 -20.47 -26.68
N MET A 380 4.37 -19.48 -27.57
CA MET A 380 3.24 -18.55 -27.73
C MET A 380 1.91 -19.18 -28.19
N ALA A 381 1.89 -20.45 -28.59
CA ALA A 381 0.67 -21.20 -28.88
C ALA A 381 0.04 -21.81 -27.61
N ALA A 382 0.78 -21.87 -26.51
CA ALA A 382 0.34 -22.33 -25.19
C ALA A 382 0.10 -21.16 -24.19
N THR A 383 0.41 -19.92 -24.58
CA THR A 383 0.23 -18.69 -23.77
C THR A 383 -1.12 -18.02 -23.99
N ALA A 384 -1.94 -18.49 -24.94
CA ALA A 384 -3.29 -18.01 -25.13
C ALA A 384 -4.25 -18.90 -24.33
N TYR A 385 -4.52 -18.53 -23.08
CA TYR A 385 -5.66 -19.09 -22.36
C TYR A 385 -6.93 -18.55 -23.03
N ASP A 386 -7.63 -19.39 -23.80
CA ASP A 386 -8.96 -19.11 -24.30
C ASP A 386 -9.98 -20.00 -23.53
N PRO A 387 -10.84 -19.39 -22.68
CA PRO A 387 -11.83 -20.13 -21.90
C PRO A 387 -12.89 -20.82 -22.76
N TYR A 388 -12.98 -20.51 -24.06
CA TYR A 388 -13.94 -21.12 -24.99
C TYR A 388 -13.38 -22.31 -25.78
N THR A 389 -12.06 -22.56 -25.76
CA THR A 389 -11.44 -23.62 -26.57
C THR A 389 -10.55 -24.61 -25.80
N SER A 390 -10.26 -24.38 -24.50
CA SER A 390 -9.48 -25.32 -23.68
C SER A 390 -10.36 -26.36 -22.96
N THR A 391 -10.23 -27.63 -23.32
CA THR A 391 -11.10 -28.71 -22.82
C THR A 391 -10.75 -29.27 -21.44
N ASN A 392 -9.68 -28.80 -20.77
CA ASN A 392 -9.15 -29.43 -19.54
C ASN A 392 -8.71 -28.43 -18.42
N ALA A 393 -9.24 -27.22 -18.38
CA ALA A 393 -9.08 -26.33 -17.22
C ALA A 393 -10.24 -26.55 -16.22
N GLY A 394 -9.95 -26.50 -14.91
CA GLY A 394 -10.97 -26.45 -13.86
C GLY A 394 -11.72 -25.11 -13.81
N ILE A 395 -12.23 -24.73 -12.62
CA ILE A 395 -12.72 -23.36 -12.37
C ILE A 395 -11.48 -22.46 -12.17
N THR A 396 -11.35 -21.41 -12.99
CA THR A 396 -10.21 -20.48 -12.98
C THR A 396 -10.64 -19.06 -12.56
N MET A 397 -9.73 -18.30 -11.95
CA MET A 397 -9.91 -16.89 -11.60
C MET A 397 -8.85 -16.02 -12.27
N ALA A 398 -9.25 -14.94 -12.93
CA ALA A 398 -8.32 -13.91 -13.39
C ALA A 398 -7.75 -13.12 -12.19
N VAL A 399 -6.42 -13.09 -12.11
CA VAL A 399 -5.66 -12.33 -11.10
C VAL A 399 -4.46 -11.69 -11.81
N PRO A 400 -4.62 -10.51 -12.43
CA PRO A 400 -3.51 -9.79 -13.05
C PRO A 400 -2.40 -9.46 -12.05
N GLY A 401 -1.15 -9.59 -12.46
CA GLY A 401 0.04 -9.31 -11.65
C GLY A 401 0.75 -10.49 -11.03
N LEU A 402 0.35 -11.71 -11.42
CA LEU A 402 1.01 -12.95 -11.02
C LEU A 402 2.10 -13.41 -12.00
N GLY A 403 2.47 -12.55 -12.95
CA GLY A 403 3.59 -12.77 -13.86
C GLY A 403 4.95 -12.69 -13.16
N LYS A 404 6.00 -12.88 -13.94
CA LYS A 404 7.38 -12.76 -13.45
C LYS A 404 7.67 -11.30 -13.10
N VAL A 405 7.95 -10.98 -11.84
CA VAL A 405 8.63 -9.72 -11.47
C VAL A 405 9.86 -9.46 -12.36
N VAL A 406 9.90 -8.27 -12.97
CA VAL A 406 11.02 -7.76 -13.77
C VAL A 406 11.61 -6.53 -13.10
N GLU A 407 12.91 -6.31 -13.29
CA GLU A 407 13.62 -5.15 -12.76
C GLU A 407 13.81 -4.11 -13.87
N LYS A 408 13.56 -2.83 -13.56
CA LYS A 408 13.60 -1.73 -14.52
C LYS A 408 14.20 -0.47 -13.93
N ASP A 409 14.89 0.29 -14.77
CA ASP A 409 15.51 1.54 -14.38
C ASP A 409 14.44 2.63 -14.39
N THR A 410 14.08 3.13 -13.21
CA THR A 410 12.97 4.08 -13.03
C THR A 410 13.47 5.45 -12.60
N LEU A 411 12.99 6.48 -13.29
CA LEU A 411 13.20 7.87 -12.94
C LEU A 411 11.87 8.50 -12.50
N ARG A 412 11.82 9.02 -11.27
CA ARG A 412 10.72 9.86 -10.80
C ARG A 412 11.13 11.32 -10.90
N ILE A 413 10.32 12.14 -11.54
CA ILE A 413 10.56 13.57 -11.76
C ILE A 413 9.41 14.35 -11.13
N MET A 414 9.72 15.45 -10.46
CA MET A 414 8.76 16.46 -10.04
C MET A 414 9.21 17.83 -10.51
N LEU A 415 8.27 18.61 -11.05
CA LEU A 415 8.42 20.03 -11.30
C LEU A 415 7.28 20.77 -10.61
N GLY A 416 7.62 21.70 -9.72
CA GLY A 416 6.68 22.41 -8.86
C GLY A 416 6.82 23.93 -8.96
N PHE A 417 5.70 24.63 -8.82
CA PHE A 417 5.65 26.08 -8.80
C PHE A 417 4.73 26.56 -7.69
N ASP A 418 5.22 27.48 -6.88
CA ASP A 418 4.46 28.09 -5.79
C ASP A 418 4.41 29.61 -5.95
N LYS A 419 3.22 30.19 -5.78
CA LYS A 419 3.01 31.63 -5.91
C LYS A 419 2.04 32.17 -4.89
N ASN A 420 2.44 33.27 -4.28
CA ASN A 420 1.54 34.14 -3.53
C ASN A 420 0.72 34.99 -4.50
N LEU A 421 -0.60 34.86 -4.44
CA LEU A 421 -1.56 35.60 -5.23
C LEU A 421 -2.00 36.85 -4.47
N ASN A 422 -1.78 38.03 -5.06
CA ASN A 422 -2.22 39.30 -4.48
C ASN A 422 -3.73 39.52 -4.72
N THR A 423 -4.55 38.87 -3.90
CA THR A 423 -6.01 38.94 -3.92
C THR A 423 -6.60 39.84 -2.84
N MET A 424 -5.75 40.46 -2.00
CA MET A 424 -6.14 41.22 -0.81
C MET A 424 -7.15 42.35 -1.12
N GLY A 425 -6.94 43.08 -2.22
CA GLY A 425 -7.85 44.14 -2.64
C GLY A 425 -9.19 43.65 -3.19
N LEU A 426 -9.24 42.41 -3.71
CA LEU A 426 -10.44 41.79 -4.27
C LEU A 426 -11.27 41.06 -3.21
N LEU A 427 -10.60 40.35 -2.30
CA LEU A 427 -11.22 39.49 -1.28
C LEU A 427 -11.28 40.16 0.11
N GLY A 428 -10.68 41.34 0.28
CA GLY A 428 -10.69 42.09 1.54
C GLY A 428 -9.83 41.44 2.62
N THR A 429 -8.73 40.78 2.25
CA THR A 429 -7.91 39.99 3.17
C THR A 429 -6.62 40.68 3.58
N GLN A 430 -6.03 40.23 4.70
CA GLN A 430 -4.73 40.71 5.19
C GLN A 430 -3.56 39.88 4.68
N ARG A 431 -3.81 38.64 4.22
CA ARG A 431 -2.80 37.75 3.66
C ARG A 431 -3.06 37.46 2.19
N PRO A 432 -1.99 37.28 1.38
CA PRO A 432 -2.14 36.81 0.01
C PRO A 432 -2.76 35.41 0.01
N SER A 433 -3.48 35.08 -1.06
CA SER A 433 -3.88 33.70 -1.33
C SER A 433 -2.67 32.92 -1.87
N PHE A 434 -2.73 31.60 -1.86
CA PHE A 434 -1.62 30.74 -2.30
C PHE A 434 -2.07 29.86 -3.46
N TRP A 435 -1.21 29.74 -4.47
CA TRP A 435 -1.37 28.78 -5.56
C TRP A 435 -0.12 27.92 -5.68
N THR A 436 -0.34 26.62 -5.85
CA THR A 436 0.70 25.65 -6.15
C THR A 436 0.28 24.77 -7.32
N MET A 437 1.24 24.44 -8.16
CA MET A 437 1.09 23.52 -9.28
C MET A 437 2.28 22.59 -9.30
N GLN A 438 2.04 21.30 -9.53
CA GLN A 438 3.10 20.31 -9.63
C GLN A 438 2.81 19.32 -10.76
N VAL A 439 3.86 18.94 -11.47
CA VAL A 439 3.84 17.86 -12.45
C VAL A 439 4.77 16.78 -11.97
N PHE A 440 4.24 15.57 -11.87
CA PHE A 440 4.97 14.36 -11.54
C PHE A 440 5.05 13.47 -12.76
N ASP A 441 6.18 12.84 -12.99
CA ASP A 441 6.35 11.81 -14.01
C ASP A 441 7.15 10.64 -13.44
N THR A 442 6.60 9.43 -13.53
CA THR A 442 7.36 8.21 -13.33
C THR A 442 7.69 7.65 -14.70
N TRP A 443 8.96 7.72 -15.07
CA TRP A 443 9.50 7.27 -16.34
C TRP A 443 10.28 5.98 -16.16
N ILE A 444 9.84 4.91 -16.84
CA ILE A 444 10.60 3.67 -16.96
C ILE A 444 11.57 3.84 -18.13
N THR A 445 12.84 4.12 -17.83
CA THR A 445 13.81 4.58 -18.83
C THR A 445 14.22 3.53 -19.86
N ASN A 446 14.12 2.26 -19.48
CA ASN A 446 14.36 1.08 -20.32
C ASN A 446 13.05 0.30 -20.56
N TYR A 447 11.97 1.04 -20.83
CA TYR A 447 10.65 0.47 -21.06
C TYR A 447 10.60 -0.39 -22.32
N ASP A 448 9.97 -1.56 -22.19
CA ASP A 448 9.59 -2.42 -23.30
C ASP A 448 8.14 -2.87 -23.05
N GLU A 449 7.27 -2.73 -24.05
CA GLU A 449 5.86 -3.11 -23.93
C GLU A 449 5.69 -4.64 -23.84
N ASP A 450 6.66 -5.39 -24.35
CA ASP A 450 6.68 -6.86 -24.35
C ASP A 450 6.99 -7.44 -22.96
N ASP A 451 7.52 -6.65 -22.04
CA ASP A 451 7.72 -7.07 -20.64
C ASP A 451 6.40 -7.19 -19.85
N ASP A 452 5.29 -6.72 -20.42
CA ASP A 452 3.94 -6.82 -19.86
C ASP A 452 3.85 -6.35 -18.40
N ILE A 453 4.54 -5.23 -18.10
CA ILE A 453 4.54 -4.60 -16.79
C ILE A 453 3.13 -4.15 -16.44
N LEU A 454 2.70 -4.47 -15.23
CA LEU A 454 1.39 -4.16 -14.71
C LEU A 454 1.35 -2.77 -14.06
N GLU A 455 0.27 -2.03 -14.26
CA GLU A 455 0.06 -0.75 -13.57
C GLU A 455 -0.26 -0.97 -12.07
N LEU A 456 -1.21 -1.86 -11.77
CA LEU A 456 -1.72 -2.13 -10.43
C LEU A 456 -2.10 -3.60 -10.29
N PHE A 457 -1.68 -4.24 -9.19
CA PHE A 457 -2.05 -5.63 -8.90
C PHE A 457 -3.58 -5.81 -8.90
N GLY A 458 -4.06 -6.85 -9.59
CA GLY A 458 -5.49 -7.15 -9.74
C GLY A 458 -6.22 -6.41 -10.87
N TYR A 459 -5.55 -5.49 -11.58
CA TYR A 459 -6.08 -4.79 -12.75
C TYR A 459 -5.19 -5.09 -13.95
N GLY A 460 -5.77 -5.48 -15.09
CA GLY A 460 -5.05 -5.88 -16.29
C GLY A 460 -4.52 -4.72 -17.13
N ALA A 461 -4.44 -3.51 -16.60
CA ALA A 461 -3.89 -2.37 -17.33
C ALA A 461 -2.36 -2.46 -17.37
N LYS A 462 -1.79 -2.43 -18.58
CA LYS A 462 -0.32 -2.31 -18.77
C LYS A 462 0.18 -0.97 -18.25
N LYS A 463 1.31 -0.99 -17.54
CA LYS A 463 2.08 0.19 -17.15
C LYS A 463 2.54 0.93 -18.40
N ARG A 464 2.51 2.26 -18.35
CA ARG A 464 3.03 3.13 -19.42
C ARG A 464 4.50 3.44 -19.19
N GLU A 465 5.24 3.72 -20.28
CA GLU A 465 6.60 4.26 -20.20
C GLU A 465 6.67 5.51 -19.30
N HIS A 466 5.72 6.42 -19.50
CA HIS A 466 5.53 7.63 -18.69
C HIS A 466 4.18 7.58 -17.98
N THR A 467 4.21 7.76 -16.66
CA THR A 467 3.02 7.94 -15.83
C THR A 467 3.06 9.34 -15.24
N ALA A 468 2.42 10.28 -15.95
CA ALA A 468 2.46 11.68 -15.61
C ALA A 468 1.16 12.16 -14.95
N ILE A 469 1.27 12.82 -13.79
CA ILE A 469 0.15 13.40 -13.04
C ILE A 469 0.41 14.88 -12.83
N LEU A 470 -0.57 15.70 -13.20
CA LEU A 470 -0.58 17.13 -12.88
C LEU A 470 -1.48 17.35 -11.67
N THR A 471 -0.97 18.02 -10.65
CA THR A 471 -1.76 18.52 -9.51
C THR A 471 -1.70 20.02 -9.44
N ASN A 472 -2.78 20.60 -8.93
CA ASN A 472 -2.90 22.03 -8.69
C ASN A 472 -3.71 22.21 -7.41
N ALA A 473 -3.32 23.18 -6.60
CA ALA A 473 -4.11 23.61 -5.46
C ALA A 473 -4.10 25.14 -5.36
N ILE A 474 -5.23 25.69 -4.97
CA ILE A 474 -5.37 27.10 -4.61
C ILE A 474 -6.01 27.17 -3.23
N THR A 475 -5.42 27.97 -2.36
CA THR A 475 -5.97 28.30 -1.05
C THR A 475 -6.21 29.79 -1.01
N LEU A 476 -7.49 30.16 -0.92
CA LEU A 476 -7.92 31.53 -0.77
C LEU A 476 -8.03 31.87 0.70
N ASN A 477 -7.80 33.13 1.01
CA ASN A 477 -8.12 33.70 2.31
C ASN A 477 -9.31 34.62 2.13
N TYR A 478 -10.22 34.64 3.10
CA TYR A 478 -11.36 35.56 3.17
C TYR A 478 -11.64 35.97 4.63
N ASP A 479 -12.24 37.14 4.82
CA ASP A 479 -12.68 37.66 6.13
C ASP A 479 -11.63 37.53 7.25
N TYR A 480 -10.50 38.23 7.10
CA TYR A 480 -9.39 38.19 8.07
C TYR A 480 -8.85 36.76 8.34
N ASP A 481 -8.81 35.94 7.29
CA ASP A 481 -8.34 34.55 7.30
C ASP A 481 -9.19 33.62 8.17
N THR A 482 -10.42 34.02 8.51
CA THR A 482 -11.36 33.19 9.27
C THR A 482 -12.08 32.16 8.40
N ILE A 483 -12.17 32.43 7.10
CA ILE A 483 -12.74 31.54 6.09
C ILE A 483 -11.70 31.37 5.00
N ASN A 484 -11.23 30.14 4.80
CA ASN A 484 -10.20 29.83 3.82
C ASN A 484 -10.73 28.80 2.81
N PRO A 485 -11.37 29.26 1.71
CA PRO A 485 -11.78 28.37 0.64
C PRO A 485 -10.57 27.76 -0.07
N GLY A 486 -10.58 26.45 -0.25
CA GLY A 486 -9.57 25.71 -1.00
C GLY A 486 -10.17 25.02 -2.22
N LEU A 487 -9.35 24.83 -3.25
CA LEU A 487 -9.64 23.93 -4.34
C LEU A 487 -8.35 23.21 -4.73
N ALA A 488 -8.32 21.90 -4.53
CA ALA A 488 -7.32 21.03 -5.12
C ALA A 488 -7.92 20.26 -6.29
N PHE A 489 -7.15 20.06 -7.35
CA PHE A 489 -7.51 19.15 -8.42
C PHE A 489 -6.26 18.50 -8.97
N GLY A 490 -6.44 17.35 -9.59
CA GLY A 490 -5.37 16.72 -10.35
C GLY A 490 -5.89 15.80 -11.42
N VAL A 491 -5.02 15.51 -12.37
CA VAL A 491 -5.33 14.77 -13.58
C VAL A 491 -4.18 13.85 -13.93
N ASP A 492 -4.49 12.58 -14.19
CA ASP A 492 -3.56 11.68 -14.88
C ASP A 492 -3.53 12.10 -16.36
N LEU A 493 -2.38 12.54 -16.85
CA LEU A 493 -2.26 13.13 -18.18
C LEU A 493 -2.43 12.11 -19.32
N GLY A 494 -2.31 10.81 -19.05
CA GLY A 494 -2.49 9.78 -20.08
C GLY A 494 -3.84 9.06 -20.05
N SER A 495 -4.50 8.92 -18.90
CA SER A 495 -5.90 8.43 -18.86
C SER A 495 -6.93 9.55 -18.90
N ALA A 496 -6.52 10.76 -18.50
CA ALA A 496 -7.39 11.92 -18.27
C ALA A 496 -8.50 11.63 -17.24
N ASP A 497 -8.20 10.75 -16.27
CA ASP A 497 -8.96 10.62 -15.02
C ASP A 497 -8.64 11.83 -14.13
N VAL A 498 -9.67 12.34 -13.45
CA VAL A 498 -9.56 13.60 -12.68
C VAL A 498 -10.05 13.37 -11.25
N PHE A 499 -9.43 14.06 -10.30
CA PHE A 499 -10.04 14.29 -8.98
C PHE A 499 -10.17 15.79 -8.73
N ILE A 500 -11.20 16.18 -7.98
CA ILE A 500 -11.46 17.57 -7.59
C ILE A 500 -11.89 17.58 -6.13
N ILE A 501 -11.28 18.46 -5.34
CA ILE A 501 -11.48 18.57 -3.90
C ILE A 501 -11.71 20.05 -3.56
N PRO A 502 -12.96 20.55 -3.63
CA PRO A 502 -13.32 21.78 -2.97
C PRO A 502 -13.28 21.61 -1.46
N SER A 503 -12.70 22.58 -0.77
CA SER A 503 -12.64 22.61 0.69
C SER A 503 -12.91 24.00 1.25
N VAL A 504 -13.25 24.07 2.53
CA VAL A 504 -13.25 25.30 3.30
C VAL A 504 -12.70 25.01 4.69
N ASP A 505 -11.66 25.75 5.08
CA ASP A 505 -11.19 25.78 6.45
C ASP A 505 -11.80 26.99 7.16
N LEU A 506 -12.33 26.77 8.37
CA LEU A 506 -12.94 27.77 9.22
C LEU A 506 -12.14 27.88 10.51
N VAL A 507 -11.73 29.11 10.84
CA VAL A 507 -10.89 29.42 12.00
C VAL A 507 -11.74 30.16 13.04
N PHE A 508 -12.01 29.50 14.17
CA PHE A 508 -12.83 30.07 15.25
C PHE A 508 -11.99 30.39 16.48
N GLY A 509 -11.63 31.66 16.64
CA GLY A 509 -10.75 32.11 17.71
C GLY A 509 -9.40 31.40 17.68
N ASP A 510 -8.76 31.30 18.85
CA ASP A 510 -7.38 30.81 18.92
C ASP A 510 -7.28 29.29 18.81
N HIS A 511 -8.31 28.55 19.24
CA HIS A 511 -8.22 27.10 19.46
C HIS A 511 -8.88 26.23 18.38
N TRP A 512 -10.00 26.66 17.81
CA TRP A 512 -10.82 25.77 16.98
C TRP A 512 -10.54 25.96 15.49
N ARG A 513 -10.34 24.85 14.79
CA ARG A 513 -10.31 24.78 13.32
C ARG A 513 -11.34 23.76 12.86
N VAL A 514 -12.14 24.11 11.86
CA VAL A 514 -13.11 23.21 11.24
C VAL A 514 -12.86 23.19 9.74
N ARG A 515 -12.48 22.04 9.21
CA ARG A 515 -12.32 21.81 7.78
C ARG A 515 -13.52 21.04 7.26
N LEU A 516 -14.10 21.51 6.17
CA LEU A 516 -15.09 20.77 5.38
C LEU A 516 -14.50 20.56 3.98
N GLU A 517 -14.52 19.35 3.47
CA GLU A 517 -14.07 19.05 2.12
C GLU A 517 -14.96 18.00 1.46
N ALA A 518 -15.13 18.13 0.14
CA ALA A 518 -15.78 17.12 -0.67
C ALA A 518 -14.75 16.56 -1.65
N ASP A 519 -14.52 15.27 -1.62
CA ASP A 519 -13.60 14.59 -2.54
C ASP A 519 -14.43 13.99 -3.66
N ILE A 520 -14.11 14.39 -4.90
CA ILE A 520 -14.87 13.99 -6.08
C ILE A 520 -13.91 13.33 -7.06
N PHE A 521 -14.19 12.09 -7.43
CA PHE A 521 -13.42 11.32 -8.40
C PHE A 521 -14.20 11.21 -9.71
N LEU A 522 -13.54 11.53 -10.82
CA LEU A 522 -14.13 11.54 -12.16
C LEU A 522 -13.27 10.67 -13.10
N PRO A 523 -13.22 9.35 -12.88
CA PRO A 523 -12.49 8.45 -13.76
C PRO A 523 -13.25 8.21 -15.07
N LYS A 524 -12.51 7.95 -16.14
CA LYS A 524 -13.09 7.55 -17.44
C LYS A 524 -13.28 6.04 -17.55
N LYS A 525 -12.47 5.28 -16.81
CA LYS A 525 -12.42 3.83 -16.81
C LYS A 525 -12.27 3.34 -15.38
N SER A 526 -13.09 2.39 -15.00
CA SER A 526 -13.11 1.78 -13.68
C SER A 526 -13.49 0.31 -13.78
N LYS A 527 -13.11 -0.43 -12.75
CA LYS A 527 -13.44 -1.83 -12.56
C LYS A 527 -14.43 -1.92 -11.41
N HIS A 528 -15.59 -2.50 -11.65
CA HIS A 528 -16.62 -2.68 -10.62
C HIS A 528 -16.72 -4.14 -10.15
N GLU A 529 -16.13 -5.08 -10.88
CA GLU A 529 -16.11 -6.48 -10.51
C GLU A 529 -14.95 -6.82 -9.56
N ASN A 530 -15.18 -7.77 -8.66
CA ASN A 530 -14.14 -8.33 -7.78
C ASN A 530 -13.08 -9.12 -8.59
N LEU A 531 -12.05 -9.63 -7.90
CA LEU A 531 -11.12 -10.61 -8.47
C LEU A 531 -11.83 -11.74 -9.22
N GLY A 532 -11.22 -12.22 -10.31
CA GLY A 532 -11.80 -13.24 -11.18
C GLY A 532 -12.21 -12.73 -12.56
N PHE A 533 -12.38 -11.41 -12.71
CA PHE A 533 -12.70 -10.75 -13.97
C PHE A 533 -11.53 -9.90 -14.46
N GLN A 534 -11.19 -10.08 -15.74
CA GLN A 534 -10.16 -9.29 -16.39
C GLN A 534 -10.74 -7.95 -16.85
N GLU A 535 -10.09 -6.86 -16.43
CA GLU A 535 -10.39 -5.50 -16.84
C GLU A 535 -9.05 -4.82 -17.12
N GLY A 536 -8.86 -4.24 -18.30
CA GLY A 536 -7.55 -3.84 -18.83
C GLY A 536 -7.34 -2.33 -18.96
N SER A 537 -8.23 -1.50 -18.44
CA SER A 537 -8.25 -0.06 -18.68
C SER A 537 -8.29 0.79 -17.41
N THR A 538 -8.61 0.23 -16.24
CA THR A 538 -8.55 0.94 -14.95
C THR A 538 -7.11 1.18 -14.54
N ARG A 539 -6.82 2.45 -14.23
CA ARG A 539 -5.54 2.90 -13.67
C ARG A 539 -5.77 3.49 -12.28
N LEU A 540 -4.73 4.04 -11.66
CA LEU A 540 -4.75 4.49 -10.25
C LEU A 540 -5.99 5.30 -9.88
N LEU A 541 -6.27 6.39 -10.60
CA LEU A 541 -7.45 7.22 -10.28
C LEU A 541 -8.78 6.53 -10.57
N GLY A 542 -8.80 5.62 -11.55
CA GLY A 542 -9.94 4.75 -11.85
C GLY A 542 -10.33 3.81 -10.70
N THR A 543 -9.40 3.51 -9.79
CA THR A 543 -9.70 2.69 -8.61
C THR A 543 -10.55 3.42 -7.56
N PHE A 544 -10.68 4.74 -7.65
CA PHE A 544 -11.51 5.54 -6.73
C PHE A 544 -12.93 5.79 -7.25
N ASP A 545 -13.33 5.12 -8.33
CA ASP A 545 -14.69 5.25 -8.85
C ASP A 545 -15.75 4.91 -7.80
N ASP A 546 -16.85 5.66 -7.79
CA ASP A 546 -17.90 5.59 -6.77
C ASP A 546 -17.43 5.79 -5.29
N ASN A 547 -16.26 6.40 -5.07
CA ASN A 547 -15.75 6.74 -3.71
C ASN A 547 -15.73 8.24 -3.43
N ASP A 548 -16.72 8.98 -3.95
CA ASP A 548 -16.92 10.38 -3.56
C ASP A 548 -17.22 10.47 -2.06
N GLN A 549 -16.61 11.44 -1.39
CA GLN A 549 -16.66 11.57 0.07
C GLN A 549 -16.92 13.01 0.51
N LEU A 550 -17.62 13.16 1.63
CA LEU A 550 -17.73 14.43 2.36
C LEU A 550 -17.08 14.24 3.72
N VAL A 551 -16.10 15.09 4.04
CA VAL A 551 -15.31 14.99 5.26
C VAL A 551 -15.43 16.29 6.05
N ALA A 552 -15.61 16.14 7.36
CA ALA A 552 -15.52 17.22 8.32
C ALA A 552 -14.45 16.88 9.36
N ARG A 553 -13.40 17.70 9.46
CA ARG A 553 -12.35 17.59 10.48
C ARG A 553 -12.50 18.74 11.47
N ILE A 554 -12.51 18.43 12.76
CA ILE A 554 -12.54 19.43 13.84
C ILE A 554 -11.26 19.27 14.64
N THR A 555 -10.45 20.33 14.70
CA THR A 555 -9.18 20.36 15.42
C THR A 555 -9.27 21.36 16.56
N TYR A 556 -8.80 20.94 17.75
CA TYR A 556 -8.62 21.80 18.91
C TYR A 556 -7.13 21.94 19.23
N GLN A 557 -6.62 23.17 19.21
CA GLN A 557 -5.23 23.49 19.52
C GLN A 557 -5.13 23.87 21.00
N PHE A 558 -4.33 23.12 21.79
CA PHE A 558 -4.20 23.28 23.24
C PHE A 558 -3.25 24.41 23.66
#